data_AF-A0A948VPP1-F1
#
_entry.id   AF-A0A948VPP1-F1
#
_cell.length_a   1.000
_cell.length_b   1.000
_cell.length_c   1.000
_cell.angle_alpha   90.00
_cell.angle_beta   90.00
_cell.angle_gamma   90.00
#
_symmetry.space_group_name_H-M   'P 1'
#
loop_
_entity.id
_entity.type
_entity.pdbx_description
1 polymer ?
#
loop_
_entity_poly.entity_id
_entity_poly.type
_entity_poly.pdbx_seq_one_letter_code
_entity_poly.pdbx_strand_id
1 'polypeptide(L)'
;MKKQLTQLDFKTIQEAIPSLRPVFKPVDDETSTASKVGDIINIILPYLFIIAGLLLFFYLIAAGFQMMTSPGDEKAAASAKAKITNALAGFVILFVSFWLVKLLGYILGLELL
;
A
#
# COMPACT_ATOMS: atom_id res chain seq x y z
N MET A 1 59.26 10.03 -45.96
CA MET A 1 57.84 9.61 -45.91
C MET A 1 57.46 9.05 -44.53
N LYS A 2 57.49 9.83 -43.43
CA LYS A 2 57.07 9.37 -42.08
C LYS A 2 56.59 10.53 -41.18
N LYS A 3 55.58 11.29 -41.61
CA LYS A 3 54.95 12.35 -40.78
C LYS A 3 53.43 12.42 -40.93
N GLN A 4 52.75 11.29 -41.08
CA GLN A 4 51.28 11.26 -41.21
C GLN A 4 50.59 10.23 -40.30
N LEU A 5 51.22 9.82 -39.19
CA LEU A 5 50.58 8.92 -38.22
C LEU A 5 50.51 9.51 -36.81
N THR A 6 50.73 10.82 -36.65
CA THR A 6 50.76 11.49 -35.32
C THR A 6 49.45 12.20 -34.98
N GLN A 7 48.38 12.01 -35.76
CA GLN A 7 47.11 12.74 -35.59
C GLN A 7 45.89 11.81 -35.68
N LEU A 8 45.99 10.56 -35.22
CA LEU A 8 44.83 9.91 -34.62
C LEU A 8 44.89 10.21 -33.12
N ASP A 9 44.70 11.49 -32.80
CA ASP A 9 44.61 11.96 -31.42
C ASP A 9 43.28 11.45 -30.87
N PHE A 10 43.36 10.53 -29.90
CA PHE A 10 42.20 10.04 -29.14
C PHE A 10 41.39 11.20 -28.57
N LYS A 11 42.00 12.37 -28.37
CA LYS A 11 41.37 13.61 -27.94
C LYS A 11 40.31 14.12 -28.94
N THR A 12 40.56 14.02 -30.24
CA THR A 12 39.59 14.38 -31.29
C THR A 12 38.42 13.39 -31.33
N ILE A 13 38.69 12.10 -31.11
CA ILE A 13 37.65 11.06 -31.03
C ILE A 13 36.78 11.28 -29.77
N GLN A 14 37.37 11.73 -28.66
CA GLN A 14 36.67 11.94 -27.40
C GLN A 14 35.83 13.24 -27.39
N GLU A 15 36.22 14.24 -28.18
CA GLU A 15 35.46 15.48 -28.38
C GLU A 15 34.30 15.30 -29.37
N ALA A 16 34.44 14.39 -30.35
CA ALA A 16 33.41 14.08 -31.35
C ALA A 16 32.31 13.12 -30.87
N ILE A 17 32.48 12.46 -29.71
CA ILE A 17 31.50 11.50 -29.18
C ILE A 17 30.99 11.96 -27.79
N PRO A 18 30.12 12.98 -27.73
CA PRO A 18 29.42 13.38 -26.49
C PRO A 18 28.46 12.29 -25.94
N SER A 19 28.26 11.19 -26.68
CA SER A 19 27.34 10.09 -26.34
C SER A 19 27.96 8.95 -25.52
N LEU A 20 29.24 9.02 -25.15
CA LEU A 20 29.86 8.07 -24.21
C LEU A 20 29.70 8.46 -22.74
N ARG A 21 28.94 9.51 -22.42
CA ARG A 21 28.27 9.52 -21.13
C ARG A 21 27.32 8.33 -21.17
N PRO A 22 27.50 7.26 -20.37
CA PRO A 22 26.36 6.40 -20.10
C PRO A 22 25.30 7.35 -19.56
N VAL A 23 24.27 7.60 -20.38
CA VAL A 23 23.04 8.22 -19.92
C VAL A 23 22.47 7.17 -18.99
N PHE A 24 22.95 7.18 -17.76
CA PHE A 24 22.26 6.59 -16.65
C PHE A 24 20.97 7.39 -16.57
N LYS A 25 19.95 6.91 -17.29
CA LYS A 25 18.57 7.04 -16.86
C LYS A 25 18.41 5.92 -15.83
N PRO A 26 18.50 6.20 -14.52
CA PRO A 26 17.74 5.39 -13.62
C PRO A 26 16.27 5.75 -13.85
N VAL A 27 15.45 4.70 -13.95
CA VAL A 27 13.99 4.73 -13.85
C VAL A 27 13.26 5.12 -15.15
N ASP A 28 13.30 4.22 -16.15
CA ASP A 28 12.16 4.01 -17.03
C ASP A 28 11.81 2.52 -17.09
N ASP A 29 10.62 2.23 -16.54
CA ASP A 29 9.73 1.14 -16.96
C ASP A 29 10.35 -0.24 -17.22
N GLU A 30 10.64 -0.98 -16.14
CA GLU A 30 10.23 -2.38 -16.09
C GLU A 30 9.44 -2.61 -14.80
N THR A 31 8.11 -2.60 -14.94
CA THR A 31 7.24 -3.67 -14.42
C THR A 31 7.66 -4.35 -13.12
N SER A 32 7.94 -3.59 -12.08
CA SER A 32 7.55 -4.05 -10.76
C SER A 32 6.03 -3.93 -10.76
N THR A 33 5.33 -4.98 -11.22
CA THR A 33 3.88 -5.12 -10.98
C THR A 33 3.55 -4.77 -9.54
N ALA A 34 4.49 -5.07 -8.62
CA ALA A 34 4.51 -4.58 -7.24
C ALA A 34 4.26 -3.06 -7.08
N SER A 35 4.95 -2.18 -7.82
CA SER A 35 4.80 -0.71 -7.70
C SER A 35 3.44 -0.22 -8.20
N LYS A 36 2.97 -0.68 -9.38
CA LYS A 36 1.64 -0.28 -9.90
C LYS A 36 0.50 -0.83 -9.04
N VAL A 37 0.65 -2.06 -8.54
CA VAL A 37 -0.33 -2.67 -7.61
C VAL A 37 -0.31 -1.93 -6.26
N GLY A 38 0.88 -1.57 -5.76
CA GLY A 38 1.01 -0.79 -4.53
C GLY A 38 0.38 0.59 -4.64
N ASP A 39 0.51 1.29 -5.77
CA ASP A 39 -0.14 2.58 -6.01
C ASP A 39 -1.68 2.47 -5.99
N ILE A 40 -2.23 1.43 -6.63
CA ILE A 40 -3.69 1.18 -6.62
C ILE A 40 -4.17 0.87 -5.20
N ILE A 41 -3.42 0.04 -4.46
CA ILE A 41 -3.72 -0.28 -3.07
C ILE A 41 -3.66 0.99 -2.22
N ASN A 42 -2.63 1.82 -2.34
CA ASN A 42 -2.49 3.07 -1.60
C ASN A 42 -3.67 4.04 -1.78
N ILE A 43 -4.26 4.07 -2.97
CA ILE A 43 -5.44 4.90 -3.24
C ILE A 43 -6.69 4.28 -2.59
N ILE A 44 -6.94 2.99 -2.79
CA ILE A 44 -8.19 2.33 -2.34
C ILE A 44 -8.23 2.12 -0.83
N LEU A 45 -7.09 1.80 -0.23
CA LEU A 45 -7.00 1.35 1.14
C LEU A 45 -7.45 2.40 2.19
N PRO A 46 -7.08 3.69 2.13
CA PRO A 46 -7.61 4.69 3.05
C PRO A 46 -9.13 4.85 2.94
N TYR A 47 -9.71 4.81 1.72
CA TYR A 47 -11.17 4.80 1.56
C TYR A 47 -11.79 3.57 2.22
N LEU A 48 -11.19 2.38 2.05
CA LEU A 48 -11.67 1.15 2.65
C LEU A 48 -11.63 1.23 4.18
N PHE A 49 -10.57 1.77 4.78
CA PHE A 49 -10.47 1.97 6.23
C PHE A 49 -11.52 2.95 6.76
N ILE A 50 -11.80 4.04 6.06
CA ILE A 50 -12.86 5.00 6.43
C ILE A 50 -14.23 4.31 6.39
N ILE A 51 -14.54 3.61 5.30
CA ILE A 51 -15.82 2.91 5.15
C ILE A 51 -15.96 1.81 6.20
N ALA A 52 -14.90 1.04 6.44
CA ALA A 52 -14.90 -0.03 7.43
C ALA A 52 -15.07 0.53 8.86
N GLY A 53 -14.38 1.61 9.21
CA GLY A 53 -14.53 2.28 10.50
C GLY A 53 -15.94 2.83 10.70
N LEU A 54 -16.55 3.42 9.66
CA LEU A 54 -17.91 3.93 9.71
C LEU A 54 -18.94 2.79 9.86
N LEU A 55 -18.83 1.73 9.05
CA LEU A 55 -19.68 0.55 9.17
C LEU A 55 -19.57 -0.09 10.55
N LEU A 56 -18.35 -0.23 11.06
CA LEU A 56 -18.10 -0.77 12.38
C LEU A 56 -18.79 0.07 13.46
N PHE A 57 -18.67 1.40 13.39
CA PHE A 57 -19.31 2.32 14.34
C PHE A 57 -20.84 2.14 14.37
N PHE A 58 -21.49 2.13 13.20
CA PHE A 58 -22.94 1.87 13.13
C PHE A 58 -23.32 0.48 13.63
N TYR A 59 -22.51 -0.53 13.33
CA TYR A 59 -22.75 -1.90 13.77
C TYR A 59 -22.65 -2.03 15.30
N LEU A 60 -21.72 -1.31 15.92
CA LEU A 60 -21.52 -1.28 17.36
C LEU A 60 -22.69 -0.58 18.07
N ILE A 61 -23.18 0.54 17.51
CA ILE A 61 -24.40 1.21 18.01
C ILE A 61 -25.60 0.28 17.90
N ALA A 62 -25.82 -0.35 16.75
CA ALA A 62 -26.94 -1.27 16.56
C ALA A 62 -26.88 -2.48 17.50
N ALA A 63 -25.69 -3.05 17.71
CA ALA A 63 -25.47 -4.16 18.63
C ALA A 63 -25.70 -3.74 20.10
N GLY A 64 -25.23 -2.56 20.49
CA GLY A 64 -25.45 -1.99 21.82
C GLY A 64 -26.93 -1.69 22.08
N PHE A 65 -27.63 -1.09 21.11
CA PHE A 65 -29.07 -0.86 21.19
C PHE A 65 -29.85 -2.16 21.35
N GLN A 66 -29.52 -3.18 20.54
CA GLN A 66 -30.17 -4.49 20.64
C GLN A 66 -29.97 -5.15 22.01
N MET A 67 -28.80 -4.95 22.65
CA MET A 67 -28.55 -5.43 24.01
C MET A 67 -29.44 -4.74 25.04
N MET A 68 -29.69 -3.44 24.86
CA MET A 68 -30.46 -2.60 25.77
C MET A 68 -31.98 -2.77 25.60
N THR A 69 -32.47 -2.97 24.36
CA THR A 69 -33.90 -3.09 24.04
C THR A 69 -34.47 -4.50 24.18
N SER A 70 -33.67 -5.47 24.64
CA SER A 70 -34.11 -6.86 24.85
C SER A 70 -34.28 -7.28 26.33
N PRO A 71 -34.87 -6.46 27.23
CA PRO A 71 -35.08 -6.88 28.60
C PRO A 71 -36.15 -7.99 28.65
N GLY A 72 -35.73 -9.24 28.83
CA GLY A 72 -36.61 -10.38 29.06
C GLY A 72 -36.57 -11.49 28.01
N ASP A 73 -35.84 -11.32 26.90
CA ASP A 73 -35.63 -12.38 25.90
C ASP A 73 -34.15 -12.83 25.93
N GLU A 74 -33.89 -13.98 26.54
CA GLU A 74 -32.55 -14.58 26.63
C GLU A 74 -31.91 -14.83 25.25
N LYS A 75 -32.72 -15.14 24.24
CA LYS A 75 -32.23 -15.41 22.88
C LYS A 75 -31.78 -14.11 22.21
N ALA A 76 -32.54 -13.03 22.39
CA ALA A 76 -32.17 -11.72 21.90
C ALA A 76 -30.92 -11.16 22.60
N ALA A 77 -30.81 -11.39 23.91
CA ALA A 77 -29.61 -11.04 24.69
C ALA A 77 -28.37 -11.84 24.27
N ALA A 78 -28.51 -13.15 24.03
CA ALA A 78 -27.43 -14.00 23.51
C ALA A 78 -26.97 -13.55 22.10
N SER A 79 -27.93 -13.22 21.23
CA SER A 79 -27.64 -12.70 19.89
C SER A 79 -26.93 -11.34 19.95
N ALA A 80 -27.35 -10.44 20.85
CA ALA A 80 -26.69 -9.15 21.03
C ALA A 80 -25.25 -9.29 21.51
N LYS A 81 -24.99 -10.19 22.47
CA LYS A 81 -23.62 -10.52 22.92
C LYS A 81 -22.77 -11.03 21.77
N ALA A 82 -23.29 -11.95 20.95
CA ALA A 82 -22.57 -12.44 19.78
C ALA A 82 -22.28 -11.32 18.77
N LYS A 83 -23.23 -10.40 18.54
CA LYS A 83 -23.02 -9.25 17.66
C LYS A 83 -21.94 -8.30 18.17
N ILE A 84 -21.89 -8.04 19.47
CA ILE A 84 -20.83 -7.22 20.09
C ILE A 84 -19.47 -7.91 19.95
N THR A 85 -19.39 -9.22 20.22
CA THR A 85 -18.14 -9.98 20.05
C THR A 85 -17.66 -9.95 18.60
N ASN A 86 -18.57 -10.10 17.64
CA ASN A 86 -18.24 -10.04 16.22
C ASN A 86 -17.80 -8.63 15.79
N ALA A 87 -18.44 -7.58 16.32
CA ALA A 87 -18.02 -6.20 16.09
C ALA A 87 -16.61 -5.97 16.64
N LEU A 88 -16.33 -6.43 17.86
CA LEU A 88 -15.02 -6.32 18.48
C LEU A 88 -13.95 -7.11 17.71
N ALA A 89 -14.28 -8.32 17.25
CA ALA A 89 -13.40 -9.11 16.39
C ALA A 89 -13.09 -8.37 15.08
N GLY A 90 -14.09 -7.77 14.43
CA GLY A 90 -13.90 -6.92 13.25
C GLY A 90 -12.99 -5.72 13.51
N PHE A 91 -13.15 -5.06 14.67
CA PHE A 91 -12.26 -3.97 15.08
C PHE A 91 -10.81 -4.43 15.22
N VAL A 92 -10.58 -5.56 15.89
CA VAL A 92 -9.25 -6.15 16.04
C VAL A 92 -8.65 -6.50 14.67
N ILE A 93 -9.45 -7.05 13.76
CA ILE A 93 -8.99 -7.35 12.38
C ILE A 93 -8.56 -6.08 11.65
N LEU A 94 -9.31 -4.98 11.75
CA LEU A 94 -8.90 -3.70 11.15
C LEU A 94 -7.58 -3.20 11.75
N PHE A 95 -7.43 -3.33 13.06
CA PHE A 95 -6.21 -2.93 13.76
C PHE A 95 -4.99 -3.74 13.31
N VAL A 96 -5.13 -5.07 13.18
CA VAL A 96 -4.07 -5.96 12.67
C VAL A 96 -3.81 -5.72 11.18
N SER A 97 -4.86 -5.45 10.39
CA SER A 97 -4.75 -5.17 8.97
C SER A 97 -3.87 -3.96 8.68
N PHE A 98 -3.92 -2.92 9.51
CA PHE A 98 -3.03 -1.75 9.37
C PHE A 98 -1.55 -2.13 9.47
N TRP A 99 -1.18 -2.96 10.45
CA TRP A 99 0.20 -3.46 10.54
C TRP A 99 0.57 -4.38 9.38
N LEU A 100 -0.38 -5.21 8.92
CA LEU A 100 -0.14 -6.10 7.80
C LEU A 100 0.19 -5.30 6.53
N VAL A 101 -0.55 -4.22 6.27
CA VAL A 101 -0.30 -3.32 5.14
C VAL A 101 1.08 -2.66 5.28
N LYS A 102 1.41 -2.12 6.46
CA LYS A 102 2.75 -1.52 6.69
C LYS A 102 3.88 -2.51 6.46
N LEU A 103 3.70 -3.76 6.90
CA LEU A 103 4.67 -4.82 6.69
C LEU A 103 4.82 -5.16 5.20
N LEU A 104 3.70 -5.24 4.47
CA LEU A 104 3.71 -5.44 3.02
C LEU A 104 4.42 -4.28 2.31
N GLY A 105 4.15 -3.03 2.68
CA GLY A 105 4.84 -1.86 2.14
C GLY A 105 6.35 -1.93 2.36
N TYR A 106 6.77 -2.27 3.58
CA TYR A 106 8.19 -2.42 3.91
C TYR A 106 8.87 -3.52 3.08
N ILE A 107 8.22 -4.67 2.86
CA ILE A 107 8.79 -5.77 2.07
C ILE A 107 8.84 -5.43 0.57
N LEU A 108 7.86 -4.67 0.06
CA LEU A 108 7.72 -4.29 -1.35
C LEU A 108 8.56 -3.03 -1.70
N GLY A 109 9.16 -2.36 -0.71
CA GLY A 109 9.87 -1.09 -0.91
C GLY A 109 8.94 0.07 -1.26
N LEU A 110 7.65 -0.05 -0.93
CA LEU A 110 6.62 0.94 -1.20
C LEU A 110 6.11 1.47 0.13
N GLU A 111 6.09 2.79 0.33
CA GLU A 111 5.38 3.38 1.47
C GLU A 111 3.88 3.20 1.24
N LEU A 112 3.34 2.09 1.76
CA LEU A 112 1.91 1.83 1.84
C LEU A 112 1.40 2.33 3.20
N LEU A 113 0.50 3.34 3.16
CA LEU A 113 -0.09 4.06 4.31
C LEU A 113 0.90 4.72 5.30
#